data_AF-A0A1G4I913-F1
#
_entry.id   AF-A0A1G4I913-F1
#
_cell.length_a   1.000
_cell.length_b   1.000
_cell.length_c   1.000
_cell.angle_alpha   90.00
_cell.angle_beta   90.00
_cell.angle_gamma   90.00
#
_symmetry.space_group_name_H-M   'P 1'
#
loop_
_entity.id
_entity.type
_entity.pdbx_description
1 polymer ?
#
loop_
_entity_poly.entity_id
_entity_poly.type
_entity_poly.pdbx_seq_one_letter_code
_entity_poly.pdbx_strand_id
1 'polypeptide(L)'
;MAALHEEVRTRYHIAVCTRFVERVCVDTPSPTAEFIYKMALNENLKDITDVCTLPRVSLLQLNSLPCSLVLQVSSSRDVTQPLRPCLDASEEEPILTAAFQKNLKTRLLRLVLSDGHSEVPAVELSTLSVFRSIPVPGEKLLVKEGAEIKNGAIIMTDDCVVPLGGGVQQLKKEVLIQQSRSDAPRFQPLRFGVSTPAGARAAAGPLSDSFDRDRGGNVGRARGRGLGYRGGRGSGYRGQRPHNHHYNRPQ
;
A
#
# COMPACT_ATOMS: atom_id res chain seq x y z
N MET A 1 -24.62 30.94 3.28
CA MET A 1 -24.17 29.63 3.81
C MET A 1 -24.60 28.49 2.89
N ALA A 2 -25.90 28.23 2.73
CA ALA A 2 -26.39 27.26 1.73
C ALA A 2 -25.91 27.58 0.29
N ALA A 3 -25.75 28.85 -0.07
CA ALA A 3 -25.16 29.20 -1.37
C ALA A 3 -23.69 28.77 -1.54
N LEU A 4 -22.87 28.84 -0.47
CA LEU A 4 -21.43 28.59 -0.55
C LEU A 4 -21.10 27.10 -0.70
N HIS A 5 -21.76 26.22 0.06
CA HIS A 5 -21.50 24.77 -0.07
C HIS A 5 -21.89 24.26 -1.47
N GLU A 6 -22.98 24.79 -2.04
CA GLU A 6 -23.44 24.44 -3.39
C GLU A 6 -22.53 25.05 -4.47
N GLU A 7 -22.02 26.27 -4.26
CA GLU A 7 -21.00 26.86 -5.15
C GLU A 7 -19.72 26.02 -5.16
N VAL A 8 -19.24 25.57 -3.99
CA VAL A 8 -18.05 24.70 -3.90
C VAL A 8 -18.29 23.39 -4.67
N ARG A 9 -19.46 22.78 -4.47
CA ARG A 9 -19.84 21.54 -5.16
C ARG A 9 -19.90 21.69 -6.67
N THR A 10 -20.56 22.74 -7.15
CA THR A 10 -20.77 22.97 -8.59
C THR A 10 -19.50 23.42 -9.30
N ARG A 11 -18.69 24.26 -8.66
CA ARG A 11 -17.48 24.84 -9.26
C ARG A 11 -16.24 23.95 -9.14
N TYR A 12 -16.12 23.19 -8.06
CA TYR A 12 -14.92 22.38 -7.77
C TYR A 12 -15.20 20.88 -7.67
N HIS A 13 -16.44 20.44 -7.88
CA HIS A 13 -16.83 19.02 -7.88
C HIS A 13 -16.53 18.26 -6.58
N ILE A 14 -16.34 18.97 -5.47
CA ILE A 14 -16.14 18.39 -4.14
C ILE A 14 -17.40 18.62 -3.31
N ALA A 15 -17.95 17.54 -2.74
CA ALA A 15 -19.02 17.68 -1.78
C ALA A 15 -18.45 18.12 -0.43
N VAL A 16 -19.13 19.07 0.21
CA VAL A 16 -18.85 19.49 1.58
C VAL A 16 -20.19 19.73 2.30
N CYS A 17 -20.27 19.33 3.56
CA CYS A 17 -21.44 19.53 4.40
C CYS A 17 -21.50 20.98 4.91
N THR A 18 -22.69 21.45 5.22
CA THR A 18 -22.91 22.82 5.72
C THR A 18 -22.14 23.08 7.02
N ARG A 19 -22.03 22.08 7.90
CA ARG A 19 -21.29 22.17 9.16
C ARG A 19 -19.80 22.47 8.97
N PHE A 20 -19.19 21.93 7.92
CA PHE A 20 -17.80 22.23 7.59
C PHE A 20 -17.66 23.70 7.17
N VAL A 21 -18.53 24.17 6.28
CA VAL A 21 -18.54 25.57 5.83
C VAL A 21 -18.79 26.54 7.00
N GLU A 22 -19.71 26.21 7.91
CA GLU A 22 -19.96 26.99 9.11
C GLU A 22 -18.72 27.13 9.99
N ARG A 23 -18.00 26.03 10.23
CA ARG A 23 -16.73 26.05 10.99
C ARG A 23 -15.71 26.99 10.35
N VAL A 24 -15.56 26.93 9.03
CA VAL A 24 -14.64 27.80 8.29
C VAL A 24 -15.04 29.27 8.41
N CYS A 25 -16.34 29.59 8.36
CA CYS A 25 -16.85 30.96 8.52
C CYS A 25 -16.67 31.52 9.94
N VAL A 26 -16.56 30.67 10.96
CA VAL A 26 -16.26 31.11 12.34
C VAL A 26 -14.81 31.58 12.43
N ASP A 27 -13.89 30.82 11.83
CA ASP A 27 -12.45 31.11 11.91
C ASP A 27 -12.00 32.19 10.93
N THR A 28 -12.73 32.36 9.81
CA THR A 28 -12.39 33.32 8.75
C THR A 28 -13.59 34.18 8.39
N PRO A 29 -13.53 35.51 8.55
CA PRO A 29 -14.61 36.38 8.11
C PRO A 29 -14.69 36.38 6.58
N SER A 30 -15.89 36.09 6.04
CA SER A 30 -16.20 36.09 4.60
C SER A 30 -15.32 35.15 3.73
N PRO A 31 -15.33 33.83 3.96
CA PRO A 31 -14.56 32.90 3.15
C PRO A 31 -15.15 32.78 1.74
N THR A 32 -14.27 32.68 0.73
CA THR A 32 -14.65 32.41 -0.66
C THR A 32 -14.81 30.90 -0.89
N ALA A 33 -15.53 30.51 -1.95
CA ALA A 33 -15.63 29.10 -2.35
C ALA A 33 -14.25 28.48 -2.64
N GLU A 34 -13.33 29.23 -3.25
CA GLU A 34 -11.95 28.78 -3.48
C GLU A 34 -11.20 28.50 -2.18
N PHE A 35 -11.40 29.34 -1.15
CA PHE A 35 -10.77 29.14 0.15
C PHE A 35 -11.28 27.87 0.84
N ILE A 36 -12.60 27.68 0.85
CA ILE A 36 -13.24 26.47 1.39
C ILE A 36 -12.74 25.22 0.64
N TYR A 37 -12.66 25.29 -0.69
CA TYR A 37 -12.12 24.21 -1.52
C TYR A 37 -10.67 23.86 -1.13
N LYS A 38 -9.78 24.85 -1.00
CA LYS A 38 -8.39 24.63 -0.59
C LYS A 38 -8.28 24.01 0.82
N MET A 39 -9.15 24.39 1.73
CA MET A 39 -9.23 23.75 3.05
C MET A 39 -9.68 22.29 2.93
N ALA A 40 -10.75 22.03 2.18
CA ALA A 40 -11.31 20.70 1.99
C ALA A 40 -10.31 19.71 1.38
N LEU A 41 -9.37 20.16 0.54
CA LEU A 41 -8.31 19.29 0.01
C LEU A 41 -7.41 18.67 1.10
N ASN A 42 -7.31 19.31 2.27
CA ASN A 42 -6.47 18.87 3.39
C ASN A 42 -7.25 18.16 4.50
N GLU A 43 -8.57 18.03 4.35
CA GLU A 43 -9.45 17.36 5.28
C GLU A 43 -9.79 15.95 4.80
N ASN A 44 -10.18 15.09 5.74
CA ASN A 44 -10.70 13.77 5.39
C ASN A 44 -12.12 13.92 4.84
N LEU A 45 -12.40 13.41 3.63
CA LEU A 45 -13.74 13.53 3.05
C LEU A 45 -14.83 13.02 3.98
N LYS A 46 -14.58 11.90 4.67
CA LYS A 46 -15.52 11.31 5.65
C LYS A 46 -15.98 12.29 6.74
N ASP A 47 -15.15 13.26 7.09
CA ASP A 47 -15.42 14.22 8.17
C ASP A 47 -16.06 15.51 7.66
N ILE A 48 -16.01 15.75 6.35
CA ILE A 48 -16.53 16.96 5.72
C ILE A 48 -17.67 16.71 4.73
N THR A 49 -17.98 15.47 4.36
CA THR A 49 -19.14 15.11 3.53
C THR A 49 -20.25 14.47 4.35
N ASP A 50 -21.50 14.80 4.02
CA ASP A 50 -22.71 14.17 4.57
C ASP A 50 -23.53 13.44 3.49
N VAL A 51 -23.11 13.56 2.22
CA VAL A 51 -23.76 12.96 1.06
C VAL A 51 -22.82 11.99 0.36
N CYS A 52 -23.33 10.79 0.09
CA CYS A 52 -22.68 9.85 -0.82
C CYS A 52 -22.84 10.38 -2.26
N THR A 53 -21.72 10.70 -2.90
CA THR A 53 -21.65 11.26 -4.25
C THR A 53 -21.39 10.20 -5.31
N LEU A 54 -20.78 9.07 -4.93
CA LEU A 54 -20.66 7.93 -5.81
C LEU A 54 -22.08 7.35 -6.08
N PRO A 55 -22.36 6.91 -7.32
CA PRO A 55 -23.65 6.33 -7.67
C PRO A 55 -24.05 5.19 -6.73
N ARG A 56 -25.27 5.25 -6.20
CA ARG A 56 -25.84 4.17 -5.35
C ARG A 56 -26.14 2.90 -6.15
N VAL A 57 -26.38 3.05 -7.45
CA VAL A 57 -26.47 1.91 -8.37
C VAL A 57 -25.10 1.26 -8.39
N SER A 58 -25.07 -0.08 -8.27
CA SER A 58 -23.80 -0.82 -8.25
C SER A 58 -22.93 -0.36 -9.41
N LEU A 59 -21.70 0.07 -9.12
CA LEU A 59 -20.74 0.46 -10.16
C LEU A 59 -20.48 -0.66 -11.17
N LEU A 60 -20.82 -1.91 -10.82
CA LEU A 60 -20.82 -3.06 -11.74
C LEU A 60 -21.77 -2.90 -12.94
N GLN A 61 -22.81 -2.06 -12.81
CA GLN A 61 -23.83 -1.84 -13.83
C GLN A 61 -23.56 -0.58 -14.68
N LEU A 62 -22.56 0.22 -14.31
CA LEU A 62 -22.19 1.43 -15.03
C LEU A 62 -21.02 1.16 -15.97
N ASN A 63 -21.09 1.74 -17.16
CA ASN A 63 -19.99 1.72 -18.13
C ASN A 63 -19.11 2.98 -18.01
N SER A 64 -19.63 4.05 -17.43
CA SER A 64 -18.90 5.31 -17.22
C SER A 64 -19.44 6.09 -16.02
N LEU A 65 -18.61 6.98 -15.48
CA LEU A 65 -18.97 7.91 -14.42
C LEU A 65 -19.95 8.99 -14.94
N PRO A 66 -21.12 9.19 -14.31
CA PRO A 66 -22.15 10.11 -14.81
C PRO A 66 -21.84 11.59 -14.51
N CYS A 67 -20.86 11.89 -13.66
CA CYS A 67 -20.48 13.25 -13.33
C CYS A 67 -19.02 13.30 -12.86
N SER A 68 -18.43 14.50 -12.94
CA SER A 68 -17.10 14.75 -12.39
C SER A 68 -17.15 14.81 -10.87
N LEU A 69 -16.22 14.12 -10.20
CA LEU A 69 -16.20 13.99 -8.74
C LEU A 69 -14.77 14.09 -8.20
N VAL A 70 -14.62 14.82 -7.09
CA VAL A 70 -13.40 14.78 -6.28
C VAL A 70 -13.48 13.61 -5.30
N LEU A 71 -12.53 12.70 -5.42
CA LEU A 71 -12.39 11.54 -4.55
C LEU A 71 -11.06 11.59 -3.80
N GLN A 72 -11.04 10.97 -2.62
CA GLN A 72 -9.84 10.81 -1.81
C GLN A 72 -9.20 9.45 -2.01
N VAL A 73 -7.88 9.42 -2.13
CA VAL A 73 -7.11 8.18 -2.13
C VAL A 73 -7.16 7.57 -0.72
N SER A 74 -7.83 6.44 -0.57
CA SER A 74 -7.80 5.63 0.67
C SER A 74 -6.53 4.79 0.73
N SER A 75 -6.16 4.15 -0.39
CA SER A 75 -4.95 3.34 -0.51
C SER A 75 -4.43 3.34 -1.93
N SER A 76 -3.15 3.06 -2.08
CA SER A 76 -2.47 2.97 -3.36
C SER A 76 -1.46 1.82 -3.36
N ARG A 77 -1.31 1.19 -4.51
CA ARG A 77 -0.36 0.10 -4.70
C ARG A 77 0.10 0.05 -6.15
N ASP A 78 1.41 -0.10 -6.34
CA ASP A 78 1.96 -0.54 -7.62
C ASP A 78 1.80 -2.07 -7.71
N VAL A 79 1.00 -2.54 -8.66
CA VAL A 79 0.74 -3.96 -8.87
C VAL A 79 1.87 -4.68 -9.58
N THR A 80 2.83 -3.94 -10.16
CA THR A 80 4.05 -4.52 -10.74
C THR A 80 5.06 -4.91 -9.67
N GLN A 81 4.89 -4.40 -8.44
CA GLN A 81 5.72 -4.75 -7.30
C GLN A 81 5.19 -6.00 -6.58
N PRO A 82 6.09 -6.92 -6.18
CA PRO A 82 5.70 -8.09 -5.42
C PRO A 82 5.06 -7.68 -4.08
N LEU A 83 4.10 -8.48 -3.61
CA LEU A 83 3.41 -8.24 -2.33
C LEU A 83 4.36 -8.28 -1.12
N ARG A 84 5.50 -8.96 -1.27
CA ARG A 84 6.55 -9.11 -0.26
C ARG A 84 7.90 -9.26 -0.96
N PRO A 85 8.99 -8.73 -0.37
CA PRO A 85 10.32 -9.28 -0.58
C PRO A 85 10.26 -10.77 -0.20
N CYS A 86 10.74 -11.66 -1.07
CA CYS A 86 10.84 -13.07 -0.74
C CYS A 86 11.77 -13.26 0.48
N LEU A 87 11.55 -14.34 1.25
CA LEU A 87 12.23 -14.63 2.53
C LEU A 87 13.77 -14.79 2.42
N ASP A 88 14.31 -14.79 1.21
CA ASP A 88 15.74 -14.87 0.90
C ASP A 88 16.37 -13.50 0.57
N ALA A 89 15.65 -12.41 0.82
CA ALA A 89 16.13 -11.05 0.59
C ALA A 89 17.33 -10.73 1.49
N SER A 90 18.53 -10.70 0.91
CA SER A 90 19.72 -10.12 1.54
C SER A 90 19.49 -8.64 1.83
N GLU A 91 20.31 -8.04 2.70
CA GLU A 91 20.22 -6.62 3.10
C GLU A 91 20.28 -5.60 1.93
N GLU A 92 20.52 -6.06 0.69
CA GLU A 92 20.59 -5.27 -0.53
C GLU A 92 19.20 -5.06 -1.21
N GLU A 93 18.19 -5.88 -0.91
CA GLU A 93 16.83 -5.80 -1.47
C GLU A 93 15.96 -4.58 -1.07
N PRO A 94 16.04 -3.97 0.14
CA PRO A 94 15.29 -2.74 0.42
C PRO A 94 15.76 -1.58 -0.47
N ILE A 95 17.03 -1.59 -0.89
CA ILE A 95 17.60 -0.63 -1.84
C ILE A 95 17.03 -0.88 -3.24
N LEU A 96 16.89 -2.15 -3.64
CA LEU A 96 16.27 -2.54 -4.91
C LEU A 96 14.78 -2.20 -4.93
N THR A 97 14.04 -2.49 -3.86
CA THR A 97 12.60 -2.15 -3.75
C THR A 97 12.37 -0.64 -3.82
N ALA A 98 13.23 0.16 -3.17
CA ALA A 98 13.23 1.62 -3.30
C ALA A 98 13.67 2.11 -4.70
N ALA A 99 14.50 1.35 -5.42
CA ALA A 99 14.88 1.63 -6.80
C ALA A 99 13.79 1.24 -7.81
N PHE A 100 13.04 0.17 -7.56
CA PHE A 100 11.90 -0.27 -8.38
C PHE A 100 10.67 0.62 -8.17
N GLN A 101 10.43 1.14 -6.96
CA GLN A 101 9.46 2.20 -6.73
C GLN A 101 9.76 3.49 -7.50
N LYS A 102 11.02 3.71 -7.93
CA LYS A 102 11.42 4.85 -8.76
C LYS A 102 11.26 4.59 -10.25
N ASN A 103 11.05 3.35 -10.70
CA ASN A 103 10.86 3.06 -12.11
C ASN A 103 9.40 3.28 -12.51
N LEU A 104 8.99 4.54 -12.43
CA LEU A 104 7.62 4.99 -12.69
C LEU A 104 7.18 4.74 -14.13
N LYS A 105 8.08 4.36 -15.06
CA LYS A 105 7.81 4.24 -16.49
C LYS A 105 7.00 3.00 -16.88
N THR A 106 7.02 1.96 -16.05
CA THR A 106 6.31 0.68 -16.33
C THR A 106 5.33 0.32 -15.21
N ARG A 107 5.07 1.23 -14.28
CA ARG A 107 4.20 0.95 -13.14
C ARG A 107 2.76 0.75 -13.59
N LEU A 108 2.01 0.00 -12.80
CA LEU A 108 0.56 -0.10 -12.93
C LEU A 108 -0.01 0.12 -11.53
N LEU A 109 -0.84 1.14 -11.36
CA LEU A 109 -1.40 1.48 -10.06
C LEU A 109 -2.79 0.87 -9.87
N ARG A 110 -3.01 0.32 -8.69
CA ARG A 110 -4.33 0.06 -8.15
C ARG A 110 -4.54 0.98 -6.96
N LEU A 111 -5.54 1.85 -7.08
CA LEU A 111 -5.99 2.75 -6.03
C LEU A 111 -7.32 2.26 -5.47
N VAL A 112 -7.59 2.63 -4.22
CA VAL A 112 -8.94 2.66 -3.67
C VAL A 112 -9.27 4.11 -3.42
N LEU A 113 -10.32 4.60 -4.07
CA LEU A 113 -10.80 5.97 -3.94
C LEU A 113 -12.09 5.99 -3.12
N SER A 114 -12.30 7.06 -2.35
CA SER A 114 -13.50 7.23 -1.53
C SER A 114 -14.07 8.62 -1.69
N ASP A 115 -15.40 8.72 -1.64
CA ASP A 115 -16.12 9.99 -1.48
C ASP A 115 -16.40 10.33 0.00
N GLY A 116 -15.82 9.59 0.94
CA GLY A 116 -16.07 9.72 2.38
C GLY A 116 -17.14 8.76 2.92
N HIS A 117 -17.96 8.16 2.04
CA HIS A 117 -19.04 7.25 2.43
C HIS A 117 -18.90 5.85 1.83
N SER A 118 -18.44 5.78 0.59
CA SER A 118 -18.25 4.55 -0.17
C SER A 118 -16.87 4.54 -0.79
N GLU A 119 -16.43 3.35 -1.21
CA GLU A 119 -15.14 3.15 -1.86
C GLU A 119 -15.31 2.55 -3.24
N VAL A 120 -14.45 2.95 -4.16
CA VAL A 120 -14.39 2.46 -5.53
C VAL A 120 -12.93 2.14 -5.89
N PRO A 121 -12.65 0.94 -6.44
CA PRO A 121 -11.33 0.65 -6.97
C PRO A 121 -11.09 1.47 -8.25
N ALA A 122 -9.88 1.98 -8.41
CA ALA A 122 -9.45 2.62 -9.64
C ALA A 122 -8.13 1.99 -10.11
N VAL A 123 -8.00 1.74 -11.41
CA VAL A 123 -6.85 1.05 -11.99
C VAL A 123 -6.24 1.86 -13.11
N GLU A 124 -4.92 1.91 -13.10
CA GLU A 124 -4.08 2.41 -14.17
C GLU A 124 -3.66 1.22 -15.03
N LEU A 125 -4.08 1.20 -16.30
CA LEU A 125 -3.73 0.14 -17.26
C LEU A 125 -2.46 0.44 -18.04
N SER A 126 -2.01 1.69 -18.02
CA SER A 126 -0.78 2.18 -18.64
C SER A 126 -0.23 3.33 -17.81
N THR A 127 1.08 3.47 -17.72
CA THR A 127 1.74 4.54 -16.96
C THR A 127 1.14 5.92 -17.26
N LEU A 128 0.49 6.54 -16.29
CA LEU A 128 -0.12 7.86 -16.39
C LEU A 128 0.91 8.95 -16.10
N SER A 129 1.06 9.87 -17.04
CA SER A 129 1.97 11.01 -16.94
C SER A 129 1.50 12.05 -15.92
N VAL A 130 0.20 12.13 -15.64
CA VAL A 130 -0.36 13.04 -14.61
C VAL A 130 0.18 12.72 -13.21
N PHE A 131 0.53 11.46 -12.96
CA PHE A 131 1.08 11.02 -11.67
C PHE A 131 2.61 11.07 -11.70
N ARG A 132 3.18 12.10 -11.07
CA ARG A 132 4.64 12.21 -10.89
C ARG A 132 5.21 11.23 -9.86
N SER A 133 4.38 10.71 -8.98
CA SER A 133 4.68 9.70 -7.97
C SER A 133 3.44 8.84 -7.74
N ILE A 134 3.59 7.76 -6.98
CA ILE A 134 2.44 6.97 -6.52
C ILE A 134 1.60 7.88 -5.60
N PRO A 135 0.30 8.09 -5.87
CA PRO A 135 -0.56 8.89 -5.00
C PRO A 135 -0.58 8.32 -3.58
N VAL A 136 -0.54 9.16 -2.56
CA VAL A 136 -0.51 8.70 -1.16
C VAL A 136 -1.87 8.86 -0.50
N PRO A 137 -2.19 8.06 0.54
CA PRO A 137 -3.45 8.18 1.25
C PRO A 137 -3.74 9.59 1.76
N GLY A 138 -4.97 10.05 1.53
CA GLY A 138 -5.45 11.38 1.84
C GLY A 138 -5.34 12.41 0.71
N GLU A 139 -4.55 12.14 -0.33
CA GLU A 139 -4.54 12.99 -1.53
C GLU A 139 -5.90 12.96 -2.25
N LYS A 140 -6.21 14.05 -2.95
CA LYS A 140 -7.45 14.22 -3.69
C LYS A 140 -7.21 14.13 -5.19
N LEU A 141 -8.11 13.43 -5.87
CA LEU A 141 -8.13 13.30 -7.32
C LEU A 141 -9.50 13.76 -7.83
N LEU A 142 -9.51 14.59 -8.86
CA LEU A 142 -10.71 14.81 -9.67
C LEU A 142 -10.77 13.72 -10.72
N VAL A 143 -11.84 12.93 -10.70
CA VAL A 143 -12.18 12.01 -11.79
C VAL A 143 -13.26 12.67 -12.63
N LYS A 144 -12.98 12.87 -13.91
CA LYS A 144 -13.88 13.58 -14.83
C LYS A 144 -15.07 12.70 -15.21
N GLU A 145 -16.17 13.35 -15.52
CA GLU A 145 -17.34 12.75 -16.16
C GLU A 145 -16.95 11.95 -17.41
N GLY A 146 -17.61 10.83 -17.62
CA GLY A 146 -17.35 9.94 -18.74
C GLY A 146 -16.15 9.01 -18.55
N ALA A 147 -15.43 9.08 -17.41
CA ALA A 147 -14.39 8.10 -17.09
C ALA A 147 -14.95 6.68 -17.14
N GLU A 148 -14.28 5.78 -17.86
CA GLU A 148 -14.74 4.42 -18.10
C GLU A 148 -14.77 3.62 -16.78
N ILE A 149 -15.84 2.84 -16.60
CA ILE A 149 -15.99 1.88 -15.51
C ILE A 149 -16.06 0.49 -16.12
N LYS A 150 -15.18 -0.42 -15.67
CA LYS A 150 -15.22 -1.84 -16.03
C LYS A 150 -15.20 -2.69 -14.78
N ASN A 151 -16.16 -3.61 -14.67
CA ASN A 151 -16.31 -4.50 -13.50
C ASN A 151 -16.30 -3.72 -12.16
N GLY A 152 -16.94 -2.55 -12.14
CA GLY A 152 -17.03 -1.70 -10.95
C GLY A 152 -15.73 -0.99 -10.56
N ALA A 153 -14.70 -1.02 -11.42
CA ALA A 153 -13.47 -0.26 -11.25
C ALA A 153 -13.38 0.88 -12.26
N ILE A 154 -12.93 2.05 -11.81
CA ILE A 154 -12.63 3.19 -12.67
C ILE A 154 -11.34 2.88 -13.44
N ILE A 155 -11.41 2.93 -14.77
CA ILE A 155 -10.23 2.83 -15.64
C ILE A 155 -9.65 4.23 -15.79
N MET A 156 -8.50 4.47 -15.16
CA MET A 156 -7.84 5.76 -15.15
C MET A 156 -7.03 5.96 -16.43
N THR A 157 -7.15 7.15 -16.99
CA THR A 157 -6.38 7.66 -18.14
C THR A 157 -5.91 9.07 -17.84
N ASP A 158 -4.90 9.56 -18.56
CA ASP A 158 -4.37 10.92 -18.37
C ASP A 158 -5.45 12.00 -18.62
N ASP A 159 -6.43 11.70 -19.48
CA ASP A 159 -7.51 12.61 -19.80
C ASP A 159 -8.60 12.67 -18.72
N CYS A 160 -8.84 11.57 -18.01
CA CYS A 160 -9.96 11.47 -17.07
C CYS A 160 -9.59 11.71 -15.60
N VAL A 161 -8.30 11.78 -15.25
CA VAL A 161 -7.85 12.00 -13.87
C VAL A 161 -7.02 13.27 -13.75
N VAL A 162 -7.32 14.10 -12.76
CA VAL A 162 -6.54 15.28 -12.40
C VAL A 162 -6.13 15.21 -10.93
N PRO A 163 -4.84 15.06 -10.62
CA PRO A 163 -4.36 15.16 -9.24
C PRO A 163 -4.57 16.57 -8.69
N LEU A 164 -5.29 16.69 -7.59
CA LEU A 164 -5.52 17.96 -6.90
C LEU A 164 -4.56 18.16 -5.72
N GLY A 165 -3.88 17.09 -5.30
CA GLY A 165 -2.96 17.10 -4.17
C GLY A 165 -3.69 17.15 -2.84
N GLY A 166 -3.23 18.03 -1.94
CA GLY A 166 -3.70 18.06 -0.56
C GLY A 166 -3.20 16.85 0.24
N GLY A 167 -3.82 16.59 1.39
CA GLY A 167 -3.47 15.42 2.17
C GLY A 167 -4.03 15.45 3.58
N VAL A 168 -4.37 14.28 4.08
CA VAL A 168 -4.93 14.09 5.42
C VAL A 168 -3.82 13.62 6.36
N GLN A 169 -3.43 14.48 7.30
CA GLN A 169 -2.29 14.19 8.19
C GLN A 169 -2.51 12.93 9.05
N GLN A 170 -3.75 12.69 9.48
CA GLN A 170 -4.09 11.49 10.23
C GLN A 170 -3.83 10.21 9.41
N LEU A 171 -4.30 10.15 8.16
CA LEU A 171 -4.08 9.00 7.28
C LEU A 171 -2.59 8.78 6.99
N LYS A 172 -1.82 9.85 6.79
CA LYS A 172 -0.36 9.75 6.61
C LYS A 172 0.31 9.12 7.83
N LYS A 173 -0.09 9.50 9.05
CA LYS A 173 0.41 8.89 10.29
C LYS A 173 0.02 7.42 10.41
N GLU A 174 -1.23 7.08 10.12
CA GLU A 174 -1.74 5.71 10.17
C GLU A 174 -0.98 4.78 9.21
N VAL A 175 -0.74 5.23 7.98
CA VAL A 175 0.05 4.49 6.99
C VAL A 175 1.48 4.27 7.46
N LEU A 176 2.12 5.29 8.04
CA LEU A 176 3.48 5.17 8.58
C LEU A 176 3.54 4.16 9.73
N ILE A 177 2.52 4.14 10.61
CA ILE A 177 2.40 3.17 11.70
C ILE A 177 2.18 1.75 11.16
N GLN A 178 1.36 1.59 10.11
CA GLN A 178 1.14 0.28 9.49
C GLN A 178 2.41 -0.25 8.82
N GLN A 179 3.19 0.63 8.17
CA GLN A 179 4.47 0.26 7.58
C GLN A 179 5.52 -0.10 8.64
N SER A 180 5.53 0.57 9.79
CA SER A 180 6.46 0.23 10.89
C SER A 180 6.07 -1.06 11.63
N ARG A 181 4.80 -1.45 11.56
CA ARG A 181 4.27 -2.72 12.10
C ARG A 181 4.43 -3.90 11.14
N SER A 182 5.33 -3.83 10.15
CA SER A 182 5.63 -4.93 9.22
C SER A 182 6.32 -6.14 9.88
N ASP A 183 5.97 -6.48 11.12
CA ASP A 183 6.08 -7.83 11.67
C ASP A 183 4.96 -8.68 11.05
N ALA A 184 5.15 -9.05 9.78
CA ALA A 184 4.29 -10.04 9.16
C ALA A 184 4.43 -11.38 9.93
N PRO A 185 3.34 -12.16 10.12
CA PRO A 185 3.47 -13.51 10.62
C PRO A 185 4.40 -14.27 9.67
N ARG A 186 5.51 -14.79 10.23
CA ARG A 186 6.41 -15.68 9.50
C ARG A 186 5.55 -16.81 8.92
N PHE A 187 5.42 -16.85 7.60
CA PHE A 187 4.90 -18.03 6.95
C PHE A 187 5.88 -19.15 7.28
N GLN A 188 5.46 -20.06 8.16
CA GLN A 188 6.21 -21.29 8.34
C GLN A 188 6.15 -22.03 7.01
N PRO A 189 7.29 -22.39 6.41
CA PRO A 189 7.28 -23.21 5.21
C PRO A 189 6.45 -24.46 5.50
N LEU A 190 5.50 -24.78 4.63
CA LEU A 190 4.81 -26.06 4.70
C LEU A 190 5.87 -27.14 4.53
N ARG A 191 6.20 -27.82 5.64
CA ARG A 191 7.09 -28.98 5.61
C ARG A 191 6.31 -30.10 4.92
N PHE A 192 6.56 -30.29 3.63
CA PHE A 192 6.15 -31.50 2.94
C PHE A 192 6.94 -32.66 3.55
N GLY A 193 6.30 -33.37 4.47
CA GLY A 193 6.82 -34.62 5.00
C GLY A 193 6.93 -35.62 3.85
N VAL A 194 8.14 -36.09 3.58
CA VAL A 194 8.34 -37.35 2.87
C VAL A 194 7.73 -38.43 3.77
N SER A 195 6.50 -38.83 3.47
CA SER A 195 5.91 -40.03 4.05
C SER A 195 6.63 -41.23 3.45
N THR A 196 7.66 -41.73 4.13
CA THR A 196 8.03 -43.14 4.00
C THR A 196 7.12 -43.94 4.94
N PRO A 197 6.28 -44.87 4.43
CA PRO A 197 5.53 -45.76 5.29
C PRO A 197 6.46 -46.90 5.70
N ALA A 198 6.97 -46.87 6.92
CA ALA A 198 7.56 -48.05 7.56
C ALA A 198 7.18 -48.08 9.03
N GLY A 199 6.27 -49.00 9.38
CA GLY A 199 6.04 -49.40 10.76
C GLY A 199 4.75 -48.89 11.41
N ALA A 200 3.60 -49.24 10.84
CA ALA A 200 2.37 -49.27 11.63
C ALA A 200 2.46 -50.42 12.65
N ARG A 201 2.68 -50.08 13.93
CA ARG A 201 2.30 -50.94 15.05
C ARG A 201 1.24 -50.23 15.87
N ALA A 202 0.05 -50.79 15.82
CA ALA A 202 -1.12 -50.40 16.60
C ALA A 202 -1.01 -50.89 18.06
N ALA A 203 -1.40 -50.03 18.99
CA ALA A 203 -1.98 -50.34 20.31
C ALA A 203 -2.63 -49.03 20.81
N ALA A 204 -3.96 -48.86 20.74
CA ALA A 204 -4.90 -49.17 21.84
C ALA A 204 -4.40 -48.60 23.18
N GLY A 205 -4.85 -47.43 23.64
CA GLY A 205 -6.16 -47.19 24.27
C GLY A 205 -6.04 -46.02 25.28
N PRO A 206 -7.13 -45.59 25.94
CA PRO A 206 -7.39 -44.16 26.20
C PRO A 206 -7.46 -43.74 27.69
N LEU A 207 -7.65 -42.42 27.91
CA LEU A 207 -8.13 -41.69 29.11
C LEU A 207 -7.18 -41.52 30.31
N SER A 208 -6.95 -40.28 30.74
CA SER A 208 -7.45 -39.72 32.02
C SER A 208 -6.74 -38.42 32.44
N ASP A 209 -7.53 -37.49 32.96
CA ASP A 209 -7.16 -36.38 33.86
C ASP A 209 -6.11 -36.77 34.93
N SER A 210 -5.30 -35.79 35.36
CA SER A 210 -5.23 -35.31 36.77
C SER A 210 -3.94 -34.54 37.09
N PHE A 211 -4.15 -33.31 37.56
CA PHE A 211 -3.51 -32.57 38.65
C PHE A 211 -2.10 -32.88 39.21
N ASP A 212 -1.44 -31.75 39.50
CA ASP A 212 -0.72 -31.39 40.73
C ASP A 212 0.80 -31.61 40.85
N ARG A 213 1.45 -30.45 41.05
CA ARG A 213 2.39 -30.10 42.14
C ARG A 213 3.83 -30.64 42.17
N ASP A 214 4.71 -29.63 42.04
CA ASP A 214 5.65 -29.17 43.08
C ASP A 214 7.06 -29.75 43.17
N ARG A 215 7.95 -28.88 43.65
CA ARG A 215 9.39 -29.03 43.99
C ARG A 215 10.34 -29.16 42.81
N GLY A 216 11.38 -28.36 42.65
CA GLY A 216 12.09 -27.53 43.61
C GLY A 216 13.59 -27.85 43.54
N GLY A 217 14.42 -26.81 43.38
CA GLY A 217 15.78 -26.83 43.91
C GLY A 217 16.95 -27.03 42.93
N ASN A 218 18.00 -26.25 43.23
CA ASN A 218 19.42 -26.43 42.93
C ASN A 218 20.03 -25.94 41.60
N VAL A 219 20.48 -24.68 41.66
CA VAL A 219 21.91 -24.27 41.62
C VAL A 219 22.92 -25.34 41.18
N GLY A 220 23.68 -25.05 40.12
CA GLY A 220 24.90 -25.78 39.79
C GLY A 220 25.61 -25.27 38.53
N ARG A 221 26.69 -24.51 38.70
CA ARG A 221 27.65 -24.16 37.64
C ARG A 221 28.32 -25.43 37.08
N ALA A 222 28.47 -25.53 35.76
CA ALA A 222 29.52 -26.36 35.17
C ALA A 222 30.00 -25.79 33.82
N ARG A 223 31.29 -25.43 33.80
CA ARG A 223 32.12 -25.29 32.59
C ARG A 223 32.34 -26.68 31.99
N GLY A 224 32.37 -26.81 30.66
CA GLY A 224 32.87 -28.02 30.04
C GLY A 224 32.87 -28.01 28.50
N ARG A 225 34.06 -27.80 27.93
CA ARG A 225 34.69 -28.50 26.78
C ARG A 225 33.73 -28.95 25.65
N GLY A 226 33.83 -28.45 24.43
CA GLY A 226 35.02 -28.54 23.57
C GLY A 226 34.97 -29.86 22.78
N LEU A 227 34.75 -29.77 21.46
CA LEU A 227 34.95 -30.77 20.39
C LEU A 227 34.46 -30.04 19.11
N GLY A 228 35.27 -29.62 18.13
CA GLY A 228 36.41 -30.31 17.54
C GLY A 228 35.97 -30.99 16.25
N TYR A 229 35.69 -30.23 15.17
CA TYR A 229 35.72 -30.79 13.81
C TYR A 229 36.51 -29.87 12.88
N ARG A 230 37.62 -30.44 12.43
CA ARG A 230 38.64 -29.91 11.53
C ARG A 230 38.62 -30.84 10.32
N GLY A 231 38.51 -30.27 9.12
CA GLY A 231 38.62 -30.99 7.84
C GLY A 231 37.71 -30.34 6.80
N GLY A 232 38.13 -29.99 5.60
CA GLY A 232 39.45 -30.08 5.00
C GLY A 232 39.40 -29.46 3.59
N ARG A 233 40.53 -28.84 3.23
CA ARG A 233 41.17 -28.72 1.92
C ARG A 233 40.39 -29.03 0.61
N GLY A 234 40.40 -28.04 -0.28
CA GLY A 234 40.56 -28.15 -1.73
C GLY A 234 40.72 -26.73 -2.32
N SER A 235 41.93 -26.24 -2.63
CA SER A 235 42.65 -26.38 -3.92
C SER A 235 41.74 -26.06 -5.10
N GLY A 236 41.84 -24.97 -5.87
CA GLY A 236 42.97 -24.11 -6.22
C GLY A 236 43.12 -24.15 -7.75
N TYR A 237 42.80 -23.05 -8.45
CA TYR A 237 43.34 -22.77 -9.79
C TYR A 237 43.58 -21.27 -9.96
N ARG A 238 44.86 -20.96 -10.17
CA ARG A 238 45.39 -19.70 -10.70
C ARG A 238 45.32 -19.73 -12.23
N GLY A 239 45.20 -18.54 -12.82
CA GLY A 239 45.62 -18.24 -14.18
C GLY A 239 44.47 -17.67 -15.01
N GLN A 240 44.61 -16.63 -15.83
CA GLN A 240 45.72 -15.76 -16.20
C GLN A 240 45.07 -14.50 -16.78
N ARG A 241 45.64 -13.32 -16.50
CA ARG A 241 45.48 -12.15 -17.38
C ARG A 241 46.26 -12.41 -18.68
N PRO A 242 45.85 -11.81 -19.80
CA PRO A 242 46.81 -10.91 -20.43
C PRO A 242 46.22 -9.63 -21.06
N HIS A 243 47.06 -8.60 -20.99
CA HIS A 243 47.39 -7.56 -21.96
C HIS A 243 46.38 -6.59 -22.60
N ASN A 244 46.67 -5.32 -22.30
CA ASN A 244 46.44 -4.10 -23.10
C ASN A 244 46.68 -4.24 -24.61
N HIS A 245 45.84 -3.59 -25.40
CA HIS A 245 46.31 -2.81 -26.55
C HIS A 245 45.52 -1.50 -26.70
N HIS A 246 46.29 -0.41 -26.70
CA HIS A 246 45.95 0.91 -27.22
C HIS A 246 45.55 0.84 -28.70
N TYR A 247 44.60 1.67 -29.13
CA TYR A 247 44.75 2.45 -30.36
C TYR A 247 44.03 3.80 -30.23
N ASN A 248 44.68 4.81 -30.79
CA ASN A 248 44.38 6.24 -30.76
C ASN A 248 43.14 6.65 -31.61
N ARG A 249 42.59 7.80 -31.23
CA ARG A 249 41.87 8.83 -32.04
C ARG A 249 42.63 9.22 -33.34
N PRO A 250 42.18 10.17 -34.21
CA PRO A 250 40.86 10.80 -34.44
C PRO A 250 40.47 10.91 -35.94
N GLN A 251 39.24 11.37 -36.23
CA GLN A 251 38.94 12.55 -37.09
C GLN A 251 37.66 13.20 -36.56
#